data_AF-A0A1I7W146-F1
#
_entry.id   AF-A0A1I7W146-F1
#
_cell.length_a   1.000
_cell.length_b   1.000
_cell.length_c   1.000
_cell.angle_alpha   90.00
_cell.angle_beta   90.00
_cell.angle_gamma   90.00
#
_symmetry.space_group_name_H-M   'P 1'
#
loop_
_entity.id
_entity.type
_entity.pdbx_description
1 polymer ?
#
loop_
_entity_poly.entity_id
_entity_poly.type
_entity_poly.pdbx_seq_one_letter_code
_entity_poly.pdbx_strand_id
1 'polypeptide(L)'
;MKFEVISVRVIKRDTAAILRKMHSNFRENCFPRPSGGCACTVKQKNGVETVETIENYDSDEQCKSDIAVQTIHDKKRLNVEIKDRYGNYKEDCFPLPSGGCRCVGKDKAGNEVVKKYDDGALCKSLQKSKRTVNERPSQNIRDPVRERAQANYRAVINELNEKFKGLKEGCFPRPKGCLCVIGKDRNGRDITERREKDRDCKCQPGERGHGCPISGA
;
A
#
# COMPACT_ATOMS: atom_id res chain seq x y z
N MET A 1 -30.45 70.17 -10.49
CA MET A 1 -29.24 69.34 -10.66
C MET A 1 -29.32 68.22 -9.64
N LYS A 2 -29.53 66.97 -10.06
CA LYS A 2 -29.59 65.80 -9.17
C LYS A 2 -28.20 65.15 -9.16
N PHE A 3 -27.55 65.12 -7.99
CA PHE A 3 -26.32 64.37 -7.78
C PHE A 3 -26.68 62.93 -7.49
N GLU A 4 -26.28 62.02 -8.38
CA GLU A 4 -26.44 60.58 -8.23
C GLU A 4 -25.21 60.04 -7.50
N VAL A 5 -25.40 59.60 -6.24
CA VAL A 5 -24.34 59.00 -5.44
C VAL A 5 -24.14 57.56 -5.90
N ILE A 6 -23.04 57.30 -6.61
CA ILE A 6 -22.66 55.94 -7.01
C ILE A 6 -22.19 55.19 -5.76
N SER A 7 -23.07 54.33 -5.23
CA SER A 7 -22.75 53.39 -4.16
C SER A 7 -21.78 52.31 -4.67
N VAL A 8 -20.48 52.54 -4.48
CA VAL A 8 -19.45 51.51 -4.74
C VAL A 8 -19.60 50.41 -3.69
N ARG A 9 -20.20 49.29 -4.08
CA ARG A 9 -20.21 48.06 -3.26
C ARG A 9 -18.77 47.55 -3.14
N VAL A 10 -18.14 47.81 -1.99
CA VAL A 10 -16.90 47.14 -1.61
C VAL A 10 -17.24 45.67 -1.40
N ILE A 11 -16.99 44.85 -2.42
CA ILE A 11 -17.00 43.40 -2.28
C ILE A 11 -15.86 43.07 -1.32
N LYS A 12 -16.18 42.89 -0.03
CA LYS A 12 -15.26 42.30 0.94
C LYS A 12 -14.96 40.89 0.44
N ARG A 13 -13.89 40.75 -0.35
CA ARG A 13 -13.35 39.42 -0.65
C ARG A 13 -12.96 38.85 0.70
N ASP A 14 -13.53 37.70 1.03
CA ASP A 14 -13.21 36.99 2.25
C ASP A 14 -11.69 36.78 2.27
N THR A 15 -11.00 37.53 3.13
CA THR A 15 -9.53 37.52 3.23
C THR A 15 -9.03 36.11 3.53
N ALA A 16 -9.85 35.29 4.20
CA ALA A 16 -9.58 33.88 4.44
C ALA A 16 -9.53 33.06 3.14
N ALA A 17 -10.36 33.36 2.14
CA ALA A 17 -10.35 32.67 0.85
C ALA A 17 -9.11 33.01 0.00
N ILE A 18 -8.62 34.25 0.10
CA ILE A 18 -7.39 34.70 -0.57
C ILE A 18 -6.17 34.04 0.10
N LEU A 19 -6.13 34.03 1.43
CA LEU A 19 -5.05 33.40 2.21
C LEU A 19 -4.97 31.89 1.94
N ARG A 20 -6.10 31.19 1.87
CA ARG A 20 -6.15 29.75 1.50
C ARG A 20 -5.60 29.47 0.11
N LYS A 21 -5.79 30.39 -0.85
CA LYS A 21 -5.34 30.21 -2.24
C LYS A 21 -3.85 30.48 -2.42
N MET A 22 -3.27 31.34 -1.58
CA MET A 22 -1.83 31.69 -1.60
C MET A 22 -0.97 30.75 -0.73
N HIS A 23 -1.53 30.18 0.34
CA HIS A 23 -0.79 29.40 1.35
C HIS A 23 -1.28 27.95 1.48
N SER A 24 -1.61 27.29 0.35
CA SER A 24 -2.17 25.92 0.29
C SER A 24 -1.31 24.78 0.86
N ASN A 25 -0.12 25.07 1.41
CA ASN A 25 0.85 24.07 1.84
C ASN A 25 1.11 24.07 3.35
N PHE A 26 0.27 24.73 4.15
CA PHE A 26 0.44 24.71 5.61
C PHE A 26 0.06 23.33 6.18
N ARG A 27 0.74 22.90 7.25
CA ARG A 27 0.40 21.71 8.02
C ARG A 27 -1.02 21.83 8.55
N GLU A 28 -1.66 20.68 8.74
CA GLU A 28 -2.98 20.62 9.36
C GLU A 28 -2.93 21.29 10.73
N ASN A 29 -3.88 22.20 11.00
CA ASN A 29 -3.99 23.05 12.20
C ASN A 29 -3.07 24.27 12.27
N CYS A 30 -2.39 24.64 11.18
CA CYS A 30 -1.60 25.87 11.09
C CYS A 30 -2.28 26.97 10.26
N PHE A 31 -2.20 28.22 10.72
CA PHE A 31 -2.83 29.38 10.09
C PHE A 31 -1.84 30.54 9.92
N PRO A 32 -1.86 31.28 8.80
CA PRO A 32 -0.98 32.43 8.59
C PRO A 32 -1.36 33.62 9.47
N ARG A 33 -0.37 34.40 9.92
CA ARG A 33 -0.55 35.60 10.74
C ARG A 33 -0.40 36.88 9.91
N PRO A 34 -1.21 37.93 10.16
CA PRO A 34 -1.11 39.19 9.42
C PRO A 34 0.25 39.91 9.55
N SER A 35 0.96 39.68 10.66
CA SER A 35 2.26 40.27 10.97
C SER A 35 3.45 39.51 10.35
N GLY A 36 3.19 38.49 9.53
CA GLY A 36 4.18 37.52 9.09
C GLY A 36 4.28 36.32 10.05
N GLY A 37 4.64 35.16 9.50
CA GLY A 37 4.68 33.90 10.23
C GLY A 37 3.31 33.25 10.37
N CYS A 38 3.20 32.30 11.29
CA CYS A 38 2.07 31.38 11.35
C CYS A 38 1.86 30.79 12.75
N ALA A 39 0.64 30.36 13.04
CA ALA A 39 0.25 29.80 14.33
C ALA A 39 -0.34 28.40 14.14
N CYS A 40 0.17 27.40 14.86
CA CYS A 40 -0.25 26.01 14.80
C CYS A 40 -0.90 25.56 16.09
N THR A 41 -2.05 24.89 16.00
CA THR A 41 -2.68 24.24 17.16
C THR A 41 -2.11 22.84 17.31
N VAL A 42 -1.31 22.61 18.36
CA VAL A 42 -0.67 21.33 18.65
C VAL A 42 -1.32 20.67 19.86
N LYS A 43 -1.49 19.34 19.81
CA LYS A 43 -2.06 18.56 20.92
C LYS A 43 -0.93 17.91 21.69
N GLN A 44 -0.60 18.45 22.87
CA GLN A 44 0.40 17.84 23.76
C GLN A 44 -0.30 16.84 24.68
N LYS A 45 0.25 15.63 24.78
CA LYS A 45 -0.24 14.60 25.70
C LYS A 45 0.54 14.66 27.01
N ASN A 46 0.00 15.33 28.01
CA ASN A 46 0.50 15.26 29.38
C ASN A 46 -0.36 14.25 30.17
N GLY A 47 0.02 12.97 30.10
CA GLY A 47 -0.67 11.90 30.82
C GLY A 47 -2.05 11.56 30.23
N VAL A 48 -3.13 11.95 30.91
CA VAL A 48 -4.52 11.49 30.66
C VAL A 48 -5.37 12.52 29.89
N GLU A 49 -4.93 13.78 29.80
CA GLU A 49 -5.65 14.85 29.10
C GLU A 49 -4.86 15.37 27.89
N THR A 50 -5.55 15.58 26.77
CA THR A 50 -4.99 16.25 25.59
C THR A 50 -5.19 17.75 25.75
N VAL A 51 -4.10 18.49 25.96
CA VAL A 51 -4.13 19.96 26.02
C VAL A 51 -3.81 20.50 24.63
N GLU A 52 -4.69 21.35 24.09
CA GLU A 52 -4.47 22.09 22.84
C GLU A 52 -3.68 23.35 23.16
N THR A 53 -2.44 23.44 22.64
CA THR A 53 -1.59 24.63 22.77
C THR A 53 -1.37 25.28 21.41
N ILE A 54 -1.22 26.61 21.40
CA ILE A 54 -0.96 27.38 20.19
C ILE A 54 0.52 27.70 20.13
N GLU A 55 1.22 27.14 19.14
CA GLU A 55 2.61 27.46 18.84
C GLU A 55 2.67 28.54 17.76
N ASN A 56 3.45 29.59 17.99
CA ASN A 56 3.66 30.67 17.03
C ASN A 56 5.04 30.55 16.41
N TYR A 57 5.10 30.69 15.10
CA TYR A 57 6.30 30.64 14.30
C TYR A 57 6.41 31.97 13.53
N ASP A 58 7.62 32.51 13.44
CA ASP A 58 7.86 33.81 12.79
C ASP A 58 8.03 33.70 11.26
N SER A 59 8.19 32.48 10.74
CA SER A 59 8.37 32.20 9.31
C SER A 59 7.34 31.18 8.82
N ASP A 60 6.75 31.48 7.66
CA ASP A 60 5.74 30.64 7.00
C ASP A 60 6.28 29.25 6.63
N GLU A 61 7.59 29.15 6.39
CA GLU A 61 8.29 27.90 6.04
C GLU A 61 8.15 26.85 7.12
N GLN A 62 8.14 27.26 8.39
CA GLN A 62 8.06 26.36 9.54
C GLN A 62 6.66 25.75 9.69
N CYS A 63 5.64 26.42 9.16
CA CYS A 63 4.27 25.89 9.13
C CYS A 63 3.95 25.16 7.84
N LYS A 64 4.84 25.14 6.84
CA LYS A 64 4.61 24.35 5.63
C LYS A 64 4.78 22.86 5.95
N SER A 65 3.94 22.03 5.34
CA SER A 65 4.13 20.58 5.35
C SER A 65 5.37 20.23 4.54
N ASP A 66 6.11 19.20 4.96
CA ASP A 66 7.23 18.72 4.17
C ASP A 66 6.75 18.36 2.76
N ILE A 67 7.44 18.88 1.73
CA ILE A 67 7.10 18.63 0.32
C ILE A 67 6.98 17.12 0.06
N ALA A 68 7.79 16.32 0.74
CA ALA A 68 7.73 14.86 0.70
C ALA A 68 6.37 14.31 1.19
N VAL A 69 5.85 14.81 2.31
CA VAL A 69 4.55 14.38 2.86
C VAL A 69 3.39 14.79 1.95
N GLN A 70 3.43 16.02 1.43
CA GLN A 70 2.45 16.50 0.45
C GLN A 70 2.48 15.66 -0.84
N THR A 71 3.68 15.38 -1.37
CA THR A 71 3.87 14.53 -2.55
C THR A 71 3.34 13.12 -2.34
N ILE A 72 3.53 12.54 -1.14
CA ILE A 72 2.97 11.23 -0.80
C ILE A 72 1.45 11.28 -0.81
N HIS A 73 0.85 12.32 -0.23
CA HIS A 73 -0.60 12.49 -0.20
C HIS A 73 -1.17 12.70 -1.60
N ASP A 74 -0.56 13.59 -2.40
CA ASP A 74 -0.97 13.86 -3.77
C ASP A 74 -0.81 12.63 -4.67
N LYS A 75 0.28 11.87 -4.53
CA LYS A 75 0.46 10.59 -5.23
C LYS A 75 -0.62 9.59 -4.85
N LYS A 76 -0.97 9.48 -3.56
CA LYS A 76 -2.07 8.61 -3.12
C LYS A 76 -3.39 9.03 -3.75
N ARG A 77 -3.71 10.33 -3.73
CA ARG A 77 -4.94 10.88 -4.33
C ARG A 77 -4.99 10.64 -5.84
N LEU A 78 -3.91 10.94 -6.57
CA LEU A 78 -3.81 10.73 -8.01
C LEU A 78 -3.91 9.25 -8.39
N ASN A 79 -3.30 8.35 -7.61
CA ASN A 79 -3.42 6.91 -7.85
C ASN A 79 -4.87 6.42 -7.69
N VAL A 80 -5.61 6.96 -6.71
CA VAL A 80 -7.04 6.65 -6.54
C VAL A 80 -7.84 7.16 -7.72
N GLU A 81 -7.60 8.40 -8.16
CA GLU A 81 -8.30 8.99 -9.31
C GLU A 81 -8.02 8.25 -10.62
N ILE A 82 -6.76 7.88 -10.88
CA ILE A 82 -6.36 7.10 -12.05
C ILE A 82 -7.05 5.74 -12.03
N LYS A 83 -7.09 5.07 -10.87
CA LYS A 83 -7.74 3.76 -10.72
C LYS A 83 -9.24 3.86 -10.90
N ASP A 84 -9.88 4.90 -10.39
CA ASP A 84 -11.31 5.13 -10.57
C ASP A 84 -11.65 5.41 -12.04
N ARG A 85 -10.89 6.30 -12.68
CA ARG A 85 -11.14 6.73 -14.05
C ARG A 85 -10.82 5.64 -15.08
N TYR A 86 -9.71 4.93 -14.90
CA TYR A 86 -9.10 4.04 -15.91
C TYR A 86 -8.87 2.60 -15.45
N GLY A 87 -9.10 2.26 -14.18
CA GLY A 87 -8.72 0.96 -13.62
C GLY A 87 -9.47 -0.24 -14.20
N ASN A 88 -10.53 -0.02 -14.97
CA ASN A 88 -11.32 -1.07 -15.61
C ASN A 88 -11.28 -1.03 -17.15
N TYR A 89 -10.24 -0.43 -17.73
CA TYR A 89 -10.06 -0.50 -19.18
C TYR A 89 -9.83 -1.97 -19.63
N LYS A 90 -10.35 -2.32 -20.81
CA LYS A 90 -10.11 -3.61 -21.48
C LYS A 90 -8.61 -3.75 -21.77
N GLU A 91 -8.17 -4.99 -21.92
CA GLU A 91 -6.79 -5.26 -22.34
C GLU A 91 -6.51 -4.59 -23.69
N ASP A 92 -5.28 -4.09 -23.84
CA ASP A 92 -4.81 -3.33 -25.00
C ASP A 92 -5.58 -2.03 -25.32
N CYS A 93 -6.33 -1.49 -24.37
CA CYS A 93 -7.00 -0.18 -24.46
C CYS A 93 -6.32 0.90 -23.62
N PHE A 94 -6.03 2.05 -24.22
CA PHE A 94 -5.33 3.18 -23.62
C PHE A 94 -6.15 4.47 -23.67
N PRO A 95 -6.18 5.29 -22.60
CA PRO A 95 -6.89 6.57 -22.62
C PRO A 95 -6.23 7.60 -23.53
N LEU A 96 -7.03 8.48 -24.13
CA LEU A 96 -6.56 9.59 -24.97
C LEU A 96 -6.61 10.93 -24.21
N PRO A 97 -5.67 11.87 -24.48
CA PRO A 97 -5.66 13.19 -23.83
C PRO A 97 -6.94 14.00 -24.09
N SER A 98 -7.50 13.89 -25.29
CA SER A 98 -8.68 14.64 -25.73
C SER A 98 -10.01 14.03 -25.26
N GLY A 99 -9.97 12.99 -24.42
CA GLY A 99 -11.13 12.16 -24.12
C GLY A 99 -11.21 10.92 -25.01
N GLY A 100 -11.93 9.90 -24.54
CA GLY A 100 -11.99 8.61 -25.22
C GLY A 100 -10.78 7.72 -24.99
N CYS A 101 -10.55 6.80 -25.91
CA CYS A 101 -9.57 5.73 -25.76
C CYS A 101 -9.25 5.01 -27.08
N ARG A 102 -8.07 4.41 -27.14
CA ARG A 102 -7.55 3.64 -28.28
C ARG A 102 -7.32 2.20 -27.85
N CYS A 103 -7.94 1.26 -28.53
CA CYS A 103 -7.75 -0.17 -28.32
C CYS A 103 -7.02 -0.82 -29.49
N VAL A 104 -6.04 -1.68 -29.19
CA VAL A 104 -5.45 -2.60 -30.17
C VAL A 104 -6.18 -3.94 -30.03
N GLY A 105 -6.68 -4.47 -31.14
CA GLY A 105 -7.32 -5.78 -31.18
C GLY A 105 -6.95 -6.52 -32.46
N LYS A 106 -7.48 -7.72 -32.66
CA LYS A 106 -7.25 -8.50 -33.89
C LYS A 106 -8.49 -8.51 -34.78
N ASP A 107 -8.32 -8.46 -36.09
CA ASP A 107 -9.39 -8.66 -37.06
C ASP A 107 -9.71 -10.16 -37.26
N LYS A 108 -10.65 -10.47 -38.15
CA LYS A 108 -11.05 -11.86 -38.49
C LYS A 108 -9.91 -12.66 -39.15
N ALA A 109 -8.90 -11.99 -39.68
CA ALA A 109 -7.73 -12.61 -40.31
C ALA A 109 -6.52 -12.69 -39.35
N GLY A 110 -6.64 -12.16 -38.12
CA GLY A 110 -5.59 -12.16 -37.11
C GLY A 110 -4.65 -10.96 -37.16
N ASN A 111 -4.89 -9.97 -38.03
CA ASN A 111 -4.06 -8.76 -38.11
C ASN A 111 -4.42 -7.79 -37.00
N GLU A 112 -3.42 -7.06 -36.51
CA GLU A 112 -3.62 -6.01 -35.50
C GLU A 112 -4.37 -4.82 -36.10
N VAL A 113 -5.51 -4.49 -35.50
CA VAL A 113 -6.36 -3.36 -35.85
C VAL A 113 -6.53 -2.44 -34.66
N VAL A 114 -6.32 -1.15 -34.91
CA VAL A 114 -6.46 -0.10 -33.90
C VAL A 114 -7.84 0.52 -34.02
N LYS A 115 -8.64 0.44 -32.96
CA LYS A 115 -9.94 1.10 -32.87
C LYS A 115 -9.86 2.28 -31.89
N LYS A 116 -10.34 3.44 -32.31
CA LYS A 116 -10.49 4.62 -31.46
C LYS A 116 -11.95 4.77 -31.08
N TYR A 117 -12.20 5.14 -29.84
CA TYR A 117 -13.51 5.43 -29.30
C TYR A 117 -13.47 6.80 -28.64
N ASP A 118 -14.45 7.64 -28.94
CA ASP A 118 -14.56 8.98 -28.33
C ASP A 118 -15.11 8.90 -26.90
N ASP A 119 -15.90 7.87 -26.60
CA ASP A 119 -16.40 7.58 -25.26
C ASP A 119 -15.51 6.57 -24.52
N GLY A 120 -14.96 7.00 -23.37
CA GLY A 120 -14.13 6.16 -22.51
C GLY A 120 -14.88 4.94 -21.94
N ALA A 121 -16.21 4.99 -21.83
CA ALA A 121 -17.00 3.85 -21.36
C ALA A 121 -16.93 2.65 -22.30
N LEU A 122 -16.73 2.86 -23.60
CA LEU A 122 -16.60 1.79 -24.60
C LEU A 122 -15.30 0.99 -24.44
N CYS A 123 -14.30 1.58 -23.80
CA CYS A 123 -13.05 0.91 -23.46
C CYS A 123 -13.06 0.25 -22.10
N LYS A 124 -14.11 0.46 -21.30
CA LYS A 124 -14.24 -0.21 -20.01
C LYS A 124 -14.78 -1.62 -20.20
N SER A 125 -14.25 -2.58 -19.46
CA SER A 125 -14.86 -3.90 -19.38
C SER A 125 -16.11 -3.79 -18.49
N LEU A 126 -17.27 -4.21 -19.02
CA LEU A 126 -18.54 -4.24 -18.27
C LEU A 126 -18.54 -5.31 -17.18
N GLN A 127 -17.51 -6.14 -17.13
CA GLN A 127 -17.41 -7.24 -16.19
C GLN A 127 -16.64 -6.77 -14.96
N LYS A 128 -17.34 -6.63 -13.83
CA LYS A 128 -16.77 -7.11 -12.57
C LYS A 128 -16.38 -8.55 -12.85
N SER A 129 -15.11 -8.76 -13.17
CA SER A 129 -14.55 -10.09 -13.38
C SER A 129 -14.75 -10.86 -12.08
N LYS A 130 -15.88 -11.57 -11.99
CA LYS A 130 -15.92 -12.87 -11.36
C LYS A 130 -14.85 -13.61 -12.13
N ARG A 131 -13.66 -13.76 -11.53
CA ARG A 131 -12.52 -14.46 -12.13
C ARG A 131 -13.04 -15.78 -12.70
N THR A 132 -13.40 -15.79 -13.97
CA THR A 132 -13.69 -17.02 -14.68
C THR A 132 -12.33 -17.63 -14.88
N VAL A 133 -12.14 -18.74 -14.19
CA VAL A 133 -10.96 -19.61 -14.12
C VAL A 133 -10.53 -20.16 -15.51
N ASN A 134 -10.98 -19.57 -16.61
CA ASN A 134 -10.88 -20.11 -17.96
C ASN A 134 -10.05 -19.30 -18.97
N GLU A 135 -9.39 -18.21 -18.58
CA GLU A 135 -8.23 -17.73 -19.35
C GLU A 135 -6.95 -18.16 -18.64
N ARG A 136 -6.64 -19.45 -18.81
CA ARG A 136 -5.25 -19.90 -18.71
C ARG A 136 -4.49 -19.17 -19.83
N PRO A 137 -3.48 -18.34 -19.54
CA PRO A 137 -2.51 -17.97 -20.56
C PRO A 137 -1.95 -19.28 -21.14
N SER A 138 -1.89 -19.38 -22.46
CA SER A 138 -1.32 -20.55 -23.15
C SER A 138 -0.07 -21.03 -22.42
N GLN A 139 -0.13 -22.27 -21.89
CA GLN A 139 0.87 -22.85 -20.98
C GLN A 139 2.22 -23.17 -21.66
N ASN A 140 2.61 -22.50 -22.74
CA ASN A 140 3.79 -22.86 -23.53
C ASN A 140 4.63 -21.67 -23.99
N ILE A 141 4.80 -20.65 -23.16
CA ILE A 141 6.01 -19.81 -23.25
C ILE A 141 6.92 -20.27 -22.11
N ARG A 142 7.79 -21.24 -22.41
CA ARG A 142 8.89 -21.61 -21.53
C ARG A 142 9.83 -20.43 -21.43
N ASP A 143 9.59 -19.57 -20.46
CA ASP A 143 10.57 -18.57 -20.06
C ASP A 143 11.68 -19.29 -19.27
N PRO A 144 12.90 -19.41 -19.82
CA PRO A 144 14.00 -20.12 -19.16
C PRO A 144 14.37 -19.50 -17.81
N VAL A 145 14.10 -18.21 -17.60
CA VAL A 145 14.32 -17.53 -16.32
C VAL A 145 13.30 -18.03 -15.30
N ARG A 146 12.04 -18.17 -15.70
CA ARG A 146 10.97 -18.67 -14.84
C ARG A 146 11.17 -20.13 -14.46
N GLU A 147 11.58 -20.98 -15.40
CA GLU A 147 11.86 -22.40 -15.15
C GLU A 147 13.04 -22.56 -14.18
N ARG A 148 14.13 -21.80 -14.39
CA ARG A 148 15.28 -21.77 -13.46
C ARG A 148 14.89 -21.25 -12.08
N ALA A 149 14.07 -20.20 -11.99
CA ALA A 149 13.59 -19.68 -10.71
C ALA A 149 12.73 -20.72 -9.96
N GLN A 150 11.87 -21.44 -10.68
CA GLN A 150 11.06 -22.52 -10.09
C GLN A 150 11.92 -23.70 -9.63
N ALA A 151 12.92 -24.09 -10.40
CA ALA A 151 13.86 -25.16 -10.01
C ALA A 151 14.65 -24.77 -8.76
N ASN A 152 15.18 -23.54 -8.71
CA ASN A 152 15.88 -23.01 -7.54
C ASN A 152 14.96 -22.96 -6.31
N TYR A 153 13.73 -22.47 -6.48
CA TYR A 153 12.74 -22.44 -5.41
C TYR A 153 12.42 -23.85 -4.90
N ARG A 154 12.21 -24.82 -5.80
CA ARG A 154 12.00 -26.23 -5.43
C ARG A 154 13.19 -26.82 -4.69
N ALA A 155 14.43 -26.50 -5.09
CA ALA A 155 15.62 -26.97 -4.41
C ALA A 155 15.69 -26.45 -2.96
N VAL A 156 15.39 -25.16 -2.74
CA VAL A 156 15.34 -24.57 -1.39
C VAL A 156 14.21 -25.20 -0.56
N ILE A 157 13.03 -25.42 -1.14
CA ILE A 157 11.92 -26.08 -0.43
C ILE A 157 12.31 -27.51 -0.04
N ASN A 158 12.98 -28.26 -0.91
CA ASN A 158 13.47 -29.61 -0.58
C ASN A 158 14.51 -29.56 0.54
N GLU A 159 15.45 -28.61 0.49
CA GLU A 159 16.45 -28.41 1.55
C GLU A 159 15.79 -28.08 2.90
N LEU A 160 14.78 -27.20 2.88
CA LEU A 160 14.02 -26.87 4.08
C LEU A 160 13.27 -28.11 4.58
N ASN A 161 12.54 -28.83 3.73
CA ASN A 161 11.81 -30.03 4.12
C ASN A 161 12.73 -31.07 4.78
N GLU A 162 13.93 -31.28 4.26
CA GLU A 162 14.92 -32.18 4.88
C GLU A 162 15.41 -31.64 6.25
N LYS A 163 15.65 -30.33 6.38
CA LYS A 163 16.05 -29.70 7.66
C LYS A 163 14.95 -29.75 8.73
N PHE A 164 13.68 -29.71 8.32
CA PHE A 164 12.52 -29.79 9.22
C PHE A 164 12.00 -31.22 9.42
N LYS A 165 12.56 -32.21 8.72
CA LYS A 165 12.11 -33.59 8.80
C LYS A 165 12.28 -34.16 10.21
N GLY A 166 11.14 -34.61 10.77
CA GLY A 166 11.07 -35.21 12.10
C GLY A 166 11.30 -34.25 13.26
N LEU A 167 11.36 -32.93 13.01
CA LEU A 167 11.51 -31.92 14.06
C LEU A 167 10.19 -31.75 14.83
N LYS A 168 10.26 -31.56 16.15
CA LYS A 168 9.07 -31.29 16.99
C LYS A 168 8.42 -29.96 16.56
N GLU A 169 7.09 -29.89 16.64
CA GLU A 169 6.32 -28.68 16.42
C GLU A 169 6.83 -27.54 17.31
N GLY A 170 7.05 -26.38 16.72
CA GLY A 170 7.62 -25.22 17.42
C GLY A 170 9.14 -25.28 17.62
N CYS A 171 9.83 -26.31 17.11
CA CYS A 171 11.29 -26.37 17.06
C CYS A 171 11.84 -25.90 15.69
N PHE A 172 12.97 -25.22 15.72
CA PHE A 172 13.63 -24.64 14.55
C PHE A 172 15.08 -25.12 14.46
N PRO A 173 15.51 -25.63 13.28
CA PRO A 173 16.84 -26.21 13.11
C PRO A 173 17.93 -25.13 13.18
N ARG A 174 19.01 -25.42 13.91
CA ARG A 174 20.19 -24.55 14.07
C ARG A 174 21.45 -25.34 13.68
N PRO A 175 22.57 -24.66 13.36
CA PRO A 175 23.84 -25.35 13.10
C PRO A 175 24.35 -26.23 14.28
N LYS A 176 23.90 -25.95 15.50
CA LYS A 176 24.15 -26.78 16.69
C LYS A 176 22.82 -26.95 17.45
N GLY A 177 22.15 -28.07 17.22
CA GLY A 177 20.88 -28.43 17.83
C GLY A 177 19.68 -27.66 17.27
N CYS A 178 18.78 -27.21 18.14
CA CYS A 178 17.56 -26.48 17.74
C CYS A 178 17.12 -25.45 18.77
N LEU A 179 16.20 -24.59 18.35
CA LEU A 179 15.48 -23.67 19.21
C LEU A 179 14.00 -24.08 19.25
N CYS A 180 13.48 -24.41 20.42
CA CYS A 180 12.10 -24.86 20.60
C CYS A 180 11.29 -23.84 21.40
N VAL A 181 10.07 -23.52 20.94
CA VAL A 181 9.09 -22.75 21.71
C VAL A 181 8.40 -23.70 22.68
N ILE A 182 8.56 -23.49 23.99
CA ILE A 182 7.96 -24.35 25.04
C ILE A 182 6.60 -23.81 25.49
N GLY A 183 6.39 -22.51 25.38
CA GLY A 183 5.14 -21.87 25.80
C GLY A 183 5.16 -20.37 25.55
N LYS A 184 4.15 -19.68 26.08
CA LYS A 184 4.05 -18.22 26.06
C LYS A 184 4.14 -17.67 27.47
N ASP A 185 4.76 -16.52 27.64
CA ASP A 185 4.78 -15.78 28.90
C ASP A 185 3.42 -15.11 29.19
N ARG A 186 3.29 -14.48 30.36
CA ARG A 186 2.06 -13.76 30.76
C ARG A 186 1.71 -12.59 29.84
N ASN A 187 2.67 -12.14 29.02
CA ASN A 187 2.53 -11.05 28.06
C ASN A 187 2.35 -11.55 26.63
N GLY A 188 2.19 -12.87 26.42
CA GLY A 188 1.98 -13.52 25.13
C GLY A 188 3.24 -13.72 24.26
N ARG A 189 4.43 -13.40 24.77
CA ARG A 189 5.71 -13.62 24.07
C ARG A 189 6.14 -15.07 24.18
N ASP A 190 6.78 -15.58 23.12
CA ASP A 190 7.24 -16.97 23.07
C ASP A 190 8.43 -17.18 24.01
N ILE A 191 8.32 -18.18 24.88
CA ILE A 191 9.41 -18.68 25.71
C ILE A 191 10.14 -19.75 24.90
N THR A 192 11.40 -19.46 24.57
CA THR A 192 12.23 -20.35 23.75
C THR A 192 13.29 -21.04 24.59
N GLU A 193 13.55 -22.31 24.31
CA GLU A 193 14.62 -23.11 24.89
C GLU A 193 15.55 -23.60 23.78
N ARG A 194 16.84 -23.50 24.02
CA ARG A 194 17.85 -24.03 23.10
C ARG A 194 18.24 -25.45 23.54
N ARG A 195 18.15 -26.39 22.61
CA ARG A 195 18.63 -27.76 22.78
C ARG A 195 19.87 -27.96 21.93
N GLU A 196 20.91 -28.56 22.49
CA GLU A 196 22.20 -28.70 21.79
C GLU A 196 22.29 -29.98 20.96
N LYS A 197 21.43 -30.98 21.22
CA LYS A 197 21.43 -32.27 20.53
C LYS A 197 20.23 -32.38 19.60
N ASP A 198 20.48 -32.77 18.36
CA ASP A 198 19.45 -32.95 17.34
C ASP A 198 18.38 -33.98 17.72
N ARG A 199 18.73 -35.00 18.52
CA ARG A 199 17.77 -35.99 19.03
C ARG A 199 16.72 -35.39 19.96
N ASP A 200 17.08 -34.35 20.71
CA ASP A 200 16.16 -33.70 21.67
C ASP A 200 15.19 -32.77 20.93
N CYS A 201 15.48 -32.47 19.67
CA CYS A 201 14.72 -31.64 18.74
C CYS A 201 13.75 -32.43 17.87
N LYS A 202 13.95 -33.74 17.77
CA LYS A 202 13.19 -34.62 16.87
C LYS A 202 12.28 -35.56 17.65
N CYS A 203 11.18 -35.95 17.02
CA CYS A 203 10.28 -36.97 17.56
C CYS A 203 10.91 -38.35 17.39
N GLN A 204 10.90 -39.16 18.45
CA GLN A 204 11.27 -40.56 18.30
C GLN A 204 10.12 -41.38 17.69
N PRO A 205 10.41 -42.48 16.98
CA PRO A 205 9.37 -43.35 16.42
C PRO A 205 8.48 -43.90 17.55
N GLY A 206 7.20 -43.50 17.54
CA GLY A 206 6.21 -43.92 18.54
C GLY A 206 6.03 -42.97 19.74
N GLU A 207 6.80 -41.88 19.84
CA GLU A 207 6.59 -40.85 20.87
C GLU A 207 5.30 -40.05 20.58
N ARG A 208 4.36 -40.08 21.51
CA ARG A 208 3.11 -39.31 21.47
C ARG A 208 3.11 -38.31 22.63
N GLY A 209 3.44 -37.04 22.35
CA GLY A 209 3.39 -35.95 23.33
C GLY A 209 4.45 -34.86 23.15
N HIS A 210 4.15 -33.64 23.65
CA HIS A 210 4.95 -32.40 23.59
C HIS A 210 5.51 -32.04 22.21
N GLY A 211 4.60 -31.73 21.27
CA GLY A 211 4.95 -31.21 19.95
C GLY A 211 5.25 -32.27 18.89
N CYS A 212 4.91 -33.54 19.11
CA CYS A 212 4.97 -34.56 18.08
C CYS A 212 3.59 -34.79 17.44
N PRO A 213 3.44 -34.64 16.12
CA PRO A 213 2.16 -34.80 15.44
C PRO A 213 1.67 -36.25 15.52
N ILE A 214 0.34 -36.42 15.47
CA ILE A 214 -0.39 -37.69 15.66
C ILE A 214 0.07 -38.79 14.68
N SER A 215 0.63 -38.42 13.53
CA SER A 215 1.01 -39.34 12.45
C SER A 215 2.37 -40.02 12.60
N GLY A 216 3.13 -39.74 13.67
CA GLY A 216 4.49 -40.28 13.82
C GLY A 216 5.48 -39.72 12.78
N ALA A 217 6.75 -40.12 12.91
CA ALA A 217 7.88 -39.63 12.13
C ALA A 217 7.78 -39.90 10.61
#